data_AF-A0A6I1NWD9-F1
#
_entry.id   AF-A0A6I1NWD9-F1
#
_cell.length_a   1.000
_cell.length_b   1.000
_cell.length_c   1.000
_cell.angle_alpha   90.00
_cell.angle_beta   90.00
_cell.angle_gamma   90.00
#
_symmetry.space_group_name_H-M   'P 1'
#
loop_
_entity.id
_entity.type
_entity.pdbx_description
1 polymer ?
#
loop_
_entity_poly.entity_id
_entity_poly.type
_entity_poly.pdbx_seq_one_letter_code
_entity_poly.pdbx_strand_id
1 'polypeptide(L)'
;MIDFKSLVEGESVKDIISFLAGSEKGIDYRSLDRFFVRYRFDVVEKGELLSTVREMGASGVIQQGEHPMTYIKGPNWKEPAFVAENKYFKVVKLGR
;
A
#
# COMPACT_ATOMS: atom_id res chain seq x y z
N MET A 1 12.24 -4.97 -10.55
CA MET A 1 11.99 -5.51 -9.19
C MET A 1 11.73 -4.34 -8.26
N ILE A 2 10.70 -4.39 -7.41
CA ILE A 2 10.37 -3.28 -6.49
C ILE A 2 11.21 -3.42 -5.21
N ASP A 3 11.80 -2.32 -4.75
CA ASP A 3 12.45 -2.24 -3.44
C ASP A 3 11.42 -1.97 -2.32
N PHE A 4 10.77 -3.02 -1.85
CA PHE A 4 9.69 -2.90 -0.85
C PHE A 4 10.17 -2.38 0.51
N LYS A 5 11.42 -2.66 0.90
CA LYS A 5 11.93 -2.19 2.19
C LYS A 5 12.04 -0.67 2.17
N SER A 6 12.73 -0.12 1.17
CA SER A 6 12.89 1.32 0.98
C SER A 6 11.56 2.06 0.77
N LEU A 7 10.59 1.39 0.13
CA LEU A 7 9.23 1.93 -0.05
C LEU A 7 8.51 2.08 1.30
N VAL A 8 8.50 1.04 2.14
CA VAL A 8 7.74 1.07 3.41
C VAL A 8 8.36 2.01 4.44
N GLU A 9 9.69 2.09 4.44
CA GLU A 9 10.45 2.98 5.33
C GLU A 9 10.35 4.45 4.88
N GLY A 10 10.21 4.72 3.58
CA GLY A 10 10.28 6.06 3.01
C GLY A 10 8.94 6.75 2.73
N GLU A 11 7.85 6.01 2.57
CA GLU A 11 6.55 6.57 2.18
C GLU A 11 5.56 6.56 3.36
N SER A 12 4.48 7.34 3.22
CA SER A 12 3.42 7.38 4.24
C SER A 12 2.63 6.06 4.26
N VAL A 13 2.07 5.69 5.42
CA VAL A 13 1.20 4.50 5.54
C VAL A 13 0.06 4.56 4.52
N LYS A 14 -0.52 5.75 4.34
CA LYS A 14 -1.59 6.01 3.36
C LYS A 14 -1.16 5.75 1.92
N ASP A 15 0.02 6.21 1.51
CA ASP A 15 0.52 6.03 0.14
C ASP A 15 0.87 4.56 -0.12
N ILE A 16 1.43 3.87 0.87
CA ILE A 16 1.72 2.43 0.79
C ILE A 16 0.43 1.63 0.61
N ILE A 17 -0.59 1.90 1.43
CA ILE A 17 -1.90 1.25 1.31
C ILE A 17 -2.53 1.56 -0.06
N SER A 18 -2.48 2.82 -0.50
CA SER A 18 -3.05 3.25 -1.80
C SER A 18 -2.36 2.54 -2.97
N PHE A 19 -1.04 2.37 -2.90
CA PHE A 19 -0.27 1.63 -3.88
C PHE A 19 -0.67 0.15 -3.94
N LEU A 20 -0.73 -0.53 -2.78
CA LEU A 20 -1.06 -1.96 -2.71
C LEU A 20 -2.53 -2.25 -3.09
N ALA A 21 -3.47 -1.42 -2.64
CA ALA A 21 -4.88 -1.48 -3.04
C ALA A 21 -5.06 -1.16 -4.54
N GLY A 22 -4.10 -0.48 -5.15
CA GLY A 22 -4.07 -0.20 -6.57
C GLY A 22 -3.60 -1.35 -7.46
N SER A 23 -3.14 -2.46 -6.88
CA SER A 23 -2.75 -3.67 -7.63
C SER A 23 -3.96 -4.37 -8.24
N GLU A 24 -3.73 -5.24 -9.23
CA GLU A 24 -4.78 -5.95 -9.98
C GLU A 24 -5.81 -6.67 -9.08
N LYS A 25 -5.36 -7.20 -7.94
CA LYS A 25 -6.20 -7.95 -6.98
C LYS A 25 -6.52 -7.16 -5.72
N GLY A 26 -6.05 -5.92 -5.62
CA GLY A 26 -6.04 -5.18 -4.36
C GLY A 26 -5.17 -5.84 -3.29
N ILE A 27 -5.44 -5.54 -2.03
CA ILE A 27 -4.68 -6.07 -0.89
C ILE A 27 -5.59 -6.44 0.27
N ASP A 28 -5.46 -7.66 0.80
CA ASP A 28 -6.19 -8.04 2.01
C ASP A 28 -5.50 -7.55 3.28
N TYR A 29 -6.30 -7.20 4.29
CA TYR A 29 -5.81 -6.65 5.55
C TYR A 29 -4.74 -7.51 6.21
N ARG A 30 -4.82 -8.86 6.11
CA ARG A 30 -3.82 -9.75 6.73
C ARG A 30 -2.49 -9.68 6.01
N SER A 31 -2.50 -9.53 4.68
CA SER A 31 -1.28 -9.34 3.89
C SER A 31 -0.66 -7.97 4.16
N LEU A 32 -1.49 -6.95 4.31
CA LEU A 32 -1.06 -5.60 4.68
C LEU A 32 -0.42 -5.58 6.09
N ASP A 33 -1.06 -6.22 7.06
CA ASP A 33 -0.56 -6.37 8.44
C ASP A 33 0.80 -7.08 8.47
N ARG A 34 0.93 -8.25 7.82
CA ARG A 34 2.21 -8.96 7.69
C ARG A 34 3.29 -8.12 7.02
N PHE A 35 2.91 -7.28 6.07
CA PHE A 35 3.83 -6.41 5.36
C PHE A 35 4.42 -5.33 6.28
N PHE A 36 3.57 -4.66 7.07
CA PHE A 36 4.02 -3.68 8.06
C PHE A 36 4.76 -4.33 9.24
N VAL A 37 4.32 -5.49 9.74
CA VAL A 37 5.07 -6.23 10.78
C VAL A 37 6.52 -6.49 10.34
N ARG A 38 6.73 -6.81 9.06
CA ARG A 38 8.07 -7.12 8.53
C ARG A 38 8.97 -5.91 8.36
N TYR A 39 8.44 -4.80 7.89
CA TYR A 39 9.25 -3.67 7.41
C TYR A 39 9.13 -2.40 8.28
N ARG A 40 8.06 -2.27 9.07
CA ARG A 40 7.78 -1.08 9.89
C ARG A 40 6.79 -1.41 11.00
N PHE A 41 7.25 -2.21 11.96
CA PHE A 41 6.44 -2.79 13.04
C PHE A 41 5.74 -1.73 13.91
N ASP A 42 6.32 -0.55 14.07
CA ASP A 42 5.77 0.51 14.91
C ASP A 42 4.41 1.03 14.42
N VAL A 43 4.14 0.93 13.11
CA VAL A 43 2.82 1.25 12.51
C VAL A 43 1.74 0.28 12.99
N VAL A 44 2.09 -0.98 13.22
CA VAL A 44 1.17 -2.00 13.76
C VAL A 44 1.04 -1.84 15.26
N GLU A 45 2.18 -1.70 15.97
CA GLU A 45 2.24 -1.55 17.43
C GLU A 45 1.40 -0.35 17.93
N LYS A 46 1.44 0.78 17.23
CA LYS A 46 0.70 2.00 17.59
C LYS A 46 -0.76 1.99 17.11
N GLY A 47 -1.19 0.96 16.38
CA GLY A 47 -2.52 0.90 15.78
C GLY A 47 -2.74 1.83 14.58
N GLU A 48 -1.67 2.47 14.07
CA GLU A 48 -1.71 3.41 12.94
C GLU A 48 -2.23 2.75 11.67
N LEU A 49 -1.92 1.47 11.46
CA LEU A 49 -2.42 0.73 10.30
C LEU A 49 -3.96 0.71 10.26
N LEU A 50 -4.57 0.30 11.38
CA LEU A 50 -6.01 0.15 11.49
C LEU A 50 -6.73 1.50 11.40
N SER A 51 -6.18 2.54 12.05
CA SER A 51 -6.75 3.89 11.96
C SER A 51 -6.70 4.43 10.53
N THR A 52 -5.57 4.25 9.84
CA THR A 52 -5.38 4.73 8.46
C THR A 52 -6.33 4.04 7.49
N VAL A 53 -6.47 2.70 7.58
CA VAL A 53 -7.42 1.95 6.73
C VAL A 53 -8.86 2.44 6.93
N ARG A 54 -9.27 2.68 8.19
CA ARG A 54 -10.61 3.19 8.50
C ARG A 54 -10.84 4.58 7.92
N GLU A 55 -9.88 5.49 8.09
CA GLU A 55 -9.95 6.84 7.54
C GLU A 55 -10.04 6.80 6.01
N MET A 56 -9.16 6.03 5.36
CA MET A 56 -9.14 5.89 3.90
C MET A 56 -10.42 5.29 3.33
N GLY A 57 -11.03 4.34 4.04
CA GLY A 57 -12.34 3.79 3.69
C GLY A 57 -13.45 4.83 3.82
N ALA A 58 -13.48 5.56 4.93
CA ALA A 58 -14.46 6.63 5.16
C ALA A 58 -14.33 7.77 4.14
N SER A 59 -13.10 8.11 3.73
CA SER A 59 -12.84 9.13 2.71
C SER A 59 -12.96 8.61 1.27
N GLY A 60 -13.28 7.33 1.06
CA GLY A 60 -13.42 6.72 -0.26
C GLY A 60 -12.13 6.59 -1.07
N VAL A 61 -10.95 6.66 -0.42
CA VAL A 61 -9.67 6.43 -1.09
C VAL A 61 -9.49 4.94 -1.40
N ILE A 62 -9.97 4.08 -0.49
CA ILE A 62 -10.09 2.64 -0.70
C ILE A 62 -11.54 2.22 -0.49
N GLN A 63 -11.90 1.07 -1.04
CA GLN A 63 -13.20 0.44 -0.79
C GLN A 63 -13.03 -1.08 -0.63
N GLN A 64 -14.07 -1.73 -0.11
CA GLN A 64 -14.14 -3.18 0.00
C GLN A 64 -14.20 -3.82 -1.40
N GLY A 65 -13.29 -4.75 -1.67
CA GLY A 65 -13.31 -5.60 -2.86
C GLY A 65 -14.23 -6.81 -2.69
N GLU A 66 -14.34 -7.63 -3.73
CA GLU A 66 -15.21 -8.82 -3.75
C GLU A 66 -14.89 -9.83 -2.65
N HIS A 67 -13.62 -9.98 -2.31
CA HIS A 67 -13.18 -10.84 -1.22
C HIS A 67 -13.22 -10.10 0.12
N PRO A 68 -13.67 -10.75 1.22
CA PRO A 68 -13.70 -10.13 2.54
C PRO A 68 -12.33 -9.58 2.95
N MET A 69 -12.33 -8.39 3.56
CA MET A 69 -11.12 -7.71 4.04
C MET A 69 -10.11 -7.32 2.96
N THR A 70 -10.43 -7.51 1.67
CA THR A 70 -9.64 -6.99 0.55
C THR A 70 -10.00 -5.55 0.27
N TYR A 71 -9.00 -4.69 0.17
CA TYR A 71 -9.13 -3.30 -0.23
C TYR A 71 -8.69 -3.11 -1.69
N ILE A 72 -9.53 -2.44 -2.46
CA ILE A 72 -9.27 -2.01 -3.83
C ILE A 72 -9.36 -0.48 -3.93
N LYS A 73 -9.02 0.08 -5.10
CA LYS A 73 -9.18 1.51 -5.40
C LYS A 73 -10.61 1.96 -5.11
N GLY A 74 -10.76 3.01 -4.29
CA GLY A 74 -12.02 3.69 -4.07
C GLY A 74 -12.26 4.83 -5.08
N PRO A 75 -13.43 5.47 -5.04
CA PRO A 75 -13.78 6.57 -5.95
C PRO A 75 -12.86 7.80 -5.85
N ASN A 76 -12.24 8.02 -4.69
CA ASN A 76 -11.31 9.13 -4.44
C ASN A 76 -9.84 8.69 -4.50
N TRP A 77 -9.57 7.48 -4.98
CA TRP A 77 -8.21 6.98 -5.14
C TRP A 77 -7.41 7.85 -6.12
N LYS A 78 -6.15 8.10 -5.76
CA LYS A 78 -5.17 8.77 -6.62
C LYS A 78 -3.87 7.98 -6.59
N GLU A 79 -3.15 7.98 -7.70
CA GLU A 79 -1.85 7.33 -7.79
C GLU A 79 -0.85 8.02 -6.86
N PRO A 80 -0.13 7.28 -5.99
CA PRO A 80 0.93 7.87 -5.17
C PRO A 80 2.07 8.42 -6.02
N ALA A 81 2.64 9.57 -5.61
CA ALA A 81 3.66 10.28 -6.39
C ALA A 81 4.89 9.41 -6.71
N PHE A 82 5.34 8.58 -5.76
CA PHE A 82 6.51 7.71 -5.96
C PHE A 82 6.35 6.68 -7.09
N VAL A 83 5.10 6.35 -7.46
CA VAL A 83 4.79 5.45 -8.58
C VAL A 83 5.07 6.17 -9.89
N ALA A 84 4.54 7.39 -10.05
CA ALA A 84 4.80 8.22 -11.21
C ALA A 84 6.30 8.55 -11.38
N GLU A 85 7.01 8.71 -10.26
CA GLU A 85 8.46 8.96 -10.23
C GLU A 85 9.32 7.71 -10.49
N ASN A 86 8.72 6.52 -10.58
CA ASN A 86 9.42 5.22 -10.62
C ASN A 86 10.47 5.05 -9.49
N LYS A 87 10.27 5.70 -8.34
CA LYS A 87 11.28 5.87 -7.28
C LYS A 87 11.85 4.55 -6.74
N TYR A 88 11.01 3.51 -6.65
CA TYR A 88 11.39 2.20 -6.11
C TYR A 88 11.41 1.07 -7.14
N PHE A 89 11.27 1.40 -8.43
CA PHE A 89 11.20 0.42 -9.51
C PHE A 89 12.59 0.21 -10.10
N LYS A 90 13.25 -0.90 -9.75
CA LYS A 90 14.52 -1.27 -10.38
C LYS A 90 14.26 -1.73 -11.82
N VAL A 91 14.77 -0.97 -12.78
CA VAL A 91 14.83 -1.36 -14.20
C VAL A 91 15.82 -2.51 -14.33
N VAL A 92 15.32 -3.71 -14.66
CA VAL A 92 16.19 -4.81 -15.08
C VAL A 92 16.65 -4.45 -16.50
N LYS A 93 17.88 -3.98 -16.65
CA LYS A 93 18.51 -3.96 -17.97
C LYS A 93 18.74 -5.41 -18.38
N LEU A 94 17.84 -5.96 -19.20
CA LEU A 94 18.13 -7.19 -19.93
C LEU A 94 19.32 -6.88 -20.84
N GLY A 95 20.48 -7.44 -20.49
CA GLY A 95 21.70 -7.33 -21.28
C GLY A 95 21.44 -7.82 -22.71
N ARG A 96 22.01 -7.10 -23.68
CA ARG A 96 22.06 -7.49 -25.08
C ARG A 96 22.90 -8.74 -25.26
#